data_AF-A0A6I0HD16-F1
#
_entry.id   AF-A0A6I0HD16-F1
#
_cell.length_a   1.000
_cell.length_b   1.000
_cell.length_c   1.000
_cell.angle_alpha   90.00
_cell.angle_beta   90.00
_cell.angle_gamma   90.00
#
_symmetry.space_group_name_H-M   'P 1'
#
loop_
_entity.id
_entity.type
_entity.pdbx_description
1 polymer ?
#
loop_
_entity_poly.entity_id
_entity_poly.type
_entity_poly.pdbx_seq_one_letter_code
_entity_poly.pdbx_strand_id
1 'polypeptide(L)'
;MKNKIVIFSNIKGGVGKTTLCALFANHLIEHGFPSFVIDADLQASLFRHRQREKDAAPDAQIPWNVEMLDTSDHKRLVQVMGKLKEVPGIVLIDCPGNLNDRNLAYIYQSADTAIVPISFDADTVDATGIFVKALKSVSSAGLIFIPNRINAAERKAEEIRQREQTIGYLGLIGTVTPMVRQSVAIKRYSTLYPLEKNQTELFEPAFNKIIEELDLKK
;
A
#
# COMPACT_ATOMS: atom_id res chain seq x y z
N MET A 1 20.40 -5.65 4.64
CA MET A 1 19.20 -4.85 4.97
C MET A 1 18.36 -5.60 5.99
N LYS A 2 17.88 -4.95 7.05
CA LYS A 2 16.93 -5.59 7.99
C LYS A 2 15.59 -5.79 7.26
N ASN A 3 14.96 -6.95 7.43
CA ASN A 3 13.62 -7.23 6.91
C ASN A 3 12.63 -6.16 7.38
N LYS A 4 11.75 -5.70 6.50
CA LYS A 4 10.60 -4.85 6.83
C LYS A 4 9.33 -5.37 6.17
N ILE A 5 8.28 -5.55 6.96
CA ILE A 5 6.95 -5.92 6.48
C ILE A 5 6.07 -4.67 6.45
N VAL A 6 5.68 -4.26 5.24
CA VAL A 6 4.87 -3.07 4.99
C VAL A 6 3.53 -3.51 4.39
N ILE A 7 2.43 -3.13 5.02
CA ILE A 7 1.08 -3.48 4.54
C ILE A 7 0.43 -2.29 3.85
N PHE A 8 -0.28 -2.52 2.76
CA PHE A 8 -1.19 -1.56 2.14
C PHE A 8 -2.61 -1.91 2.54
N SER A 9 -3.23 -1.11 3.41
CA SER A 9 -4.54 -1.47 3.96
C SER A 9 -5.41 -0.26 4.31
N ASN A 10 -6.71 -0.44 4.11
CA ASN A 10 -7.80 0.43 4.48
C ASN A 10 -9.10 -0.35 4.23
N ILE A 11 -10.11 -0.21 5.09
CA ILE A 11 -11.41 -0.87 4.91
C ILE A 11 -12.20 -0.31 3.74
N LYS A 12 -11.95 0.96 3.38
CA LYS A 12 -12.60 1.55 2.22
C LYS A 12 -12.07 0.89 0.93
N GLY A 13 -12.99 0.39 0.11
CA GLY A 13 -12.70 -0.08 -1.24
C GLY A 13 -12.38 1.08 -2.19
N GLY A 14 -11.55 0.84 -3.20
CA GLY A 14 -11.30 1.82 -4.27
C GLY A 14 -10.34 2.98 -3.94
N VAL A 15 -9.81 3.06 -2.72
CA VAL A 15 -8.80 4.09 -2.34
C VAL A 15 -7.42 3.89 -2.97
N GLY A 16 -7.22 2.80 -3.71
CA GLY A 16 -6.01 2.55 -4.50
C GLY A 16 -4.95 1.67 -3.83
N LYS A 17 -5.30 0.83 -2.84
CA LYS A 17 -4.38 -0.09 -2.13
C LYS A 17 -3.48 -0.89 -3.07
N THR A 18 -4.09 -1.73 -3.90
CA THR A 18 -3.41 -2.60 -4.87
C THR A 18 -2.51 -1.83 -5.83
N THR A 19 -3.05 -0.75 -6.41
CA THR A 19 -2.31 0.08 -7.36
C THR A 19 -1.11 0.74 -6.72
N LEU A 20 -1.26 1.30 -5.52
CA LEU A 20 -0.14 1.89 -4.77
C LEU A 20 0.88 0.84 -4.35
N CYS A 21 0.45 -0.36 -3.95
CA CYS A 21 1.33 -1.47 -3.61
C CYS A 21 2.23 -1.85 -4.80
N ALA A 22 1.64 -2.00 -5.99
CA ALA A 22 2.36 -2.33 -7.22
C ALA A 22 3.34 -1.22 -7.65
N LEU A 23 2.86 0.03 -7.66
CA LEU A 23 3.67 1.18 -8.08
C LEU A 23 4.82 1.44 -7.10
N PHE A 24 4.58 1.24 -5.80
CA PHE A 24 5.62 1.35 -4.80
C PHE A 24 6.66 0.24 -4.93
N ALA A 25 6.25 -0.98 -5.29
CA ALA A 25 7.19 -2.08 -5.59
C ALA A 25 8.12 -1.71 -6.76
N ASN A 26 7.59 -1.16 -7.85
CA ASN A 26 8.42 -0.65 -8.97
C ASN A 26 9.38 0.45 -8.49
N HIS A 27 8.87 1.44 -7.73
CA HIS A 27 9.68 2.55 -7.21
C HIS A 27 10.83 2.05 -6.32
N LEU A 28 10.60 1.06 -5.46
CA LEU A 28 11.62 0.44 -4.63
C LEU A 28 12.73 -0.20 -5.48
N ILE A 29 12.37 -0.97 -6.50
CA ILE A 29 13.35 -1.61 -7.40
C ILE A 29 14.17 -0.56 -8.15
N GLU A 30 13.53 0.49 -8.68
CA GLU A 30 14.21 1.62 -9.35
C GLU A 30 15.20 2.34 -8.42
N HIS A 31 14.94 2.34 -7.11
CA HIS A 31 15.82 2.94 -6.11
C HIS A 31 16.84 1.94 -5.51
N GLY A 32 16.87 0.69 -5.97
CA GLY A 32 17.82 -0.34 -5.55
C GLY A 32 17.43 -1.07 -4.27
N PHE A 33 16.15 -1.04 -3.88
CA PHE A 33 15.62 -1.77 -2.74
C PHE A 33 14.87 -3.03 -3.22
N PRO A 34 15.42 -4.24 -2.97
CA PRO A 34 14.72 -5.48 -3.30
C PRO A 34 13.37 -5.56 -2.59
N SER A 35 12.32 -5.87 -3.35
CA SER A 35 10.96 -5.99 -2.84
C SER A 35 10.35 -7.35 -3.18
N PHE A 36 9.54 -7.86 -2.26
CA PHE A 36 8.74 -9.07 -2.42
C PHE A 36 7.30 -8.75 -2.07
N VAL A 37 6.36 -9.09 -2.95
CA VAL A 37 4.96 -8.71 -2.78
C VAL A 37 4.11 -9.93 -2.46
N ILE A 38 3.21 -9.77 -1.50
CA ILE A 38 2.15 -10.71 -1.18
C ILE A 38 0.81 -10.07 -1.51
N ASP A 39 0.00 -10.76 -2.29
CA ASP A 39 -1.40 -10.44 -2.48
C ASP A 39 -2.23 -11.27 -1.51
N ALA A 40 -2.70 -10.63 -0.44
CA ALA A 40 -3.50 -11.27 0.62
C ALA A 40 -5.01 -11.03 0.44
N ASP A 41 -5.42 -10.32 -0.62
CA ASP A 41 -6.84 -10.20 -0.95
C ASP A 41 -7.32 -11.52 -1.57
N LEU A 42 -8.48 -12.02 -1.14
CA LEU A 42 -9.10 -13.22 -1.74
C LEU A 42 -9.38 -13.02 -3.23
N GLN A 43 -9.61 -11.78 -3.65
CA GLN A 43 -9.74 -11.42 -5.05
C GLN A 43 -8.38 -11.36 -5.76
N ALA A 44 -7.24 -11.55 -5.10
CA ALA A 44 -5.91 -11.68 -5.68
C ALA A 44 -5.66 -10.81 -6.92
N SER A 45 -6.06 -9.53 -6.83
CA SER A 45 -6.21 -8.69 -8.00
C SER A 45 -4.86 -8.28 -8.58
N LEU A 46 -3.85 -8.14 -7.73
CA LEU A 46 -2.47 -7.85 -8.10
C LEU A 46 -1.80 -9.07 -8.73
N PHE A 47 -1.92 -10.23 -8.09
CA PHE A 47 -1.34 -11.48 -8.58
C PHE A 47 -1.90 -11.82 -9.98
N ARG A 48 -3.24 -11.75 -10.14
CA ARG A 48 -3.86 -11.99 -11.46
C ARG A 48 -3.49 -10.92 -12.49
N HIS A 49 -3.24 -9.68 -12.07
CA HIS A 49 -2.76 -8.64 -12.96
C HIS A 49 -1.37 -8.98 -13.51
N ARG A 50 -0.43 -9.35 -12.63
CA ARG A 50 0.90 -9.85 -13.04
C ARG A 50 0.80 -11.02 -14.00
N GLN A 51 -0.06 -11.99 -13.72
CA GLN A 51 -0.19 -13.18 -14.57
C GLN A 51 -0.64 -12.80 -15.98
N ARG A 52 -1.66 -11.94 -16.12
CA ARG A 52 -2.12 -11.45 -17.42
C ARG A 52 -1.02 -10.70 -18.19
N GLU A 53 -0.24 -9.87 -17.52
CA GLU A 53 0.89 -9.18 -18.17
C GLU A 53 1.96 -10.16 -18.64
N LYS A 54 2.25 -11.20 -17.85
CA LYS A 54 3.24 -12.21 -18.21
C LYS A 54 2.77 -13.12 -19.34
N ASP A 55 1.48 -13.46 -19.37
CA ASP A 55 0.87 -14.22 -20.47
C ASP A 55 0.90 -13.41 -21.77
N ALA A 56 0.73 -12.09 -21.70
CA ALA A 56 0.80 -11.19 -22.84
C ALA A 56 2.25 -10.88 -23.28
N ALA A 57 3.21 -10.91 -22.36
CA ALA A 57 4.63 -10.68 -22.61
C ALA A 57 5.51 -11.75 -21.95
N PRO A 58 5.55 -12.99 -22.49
CA PRO A 58 6.26 -14.11 -21.87
C PRO A 58 7.76 -13.89 -21.66
N ASP A 59 8.39 -13.06 -22.51
CA ASP A 59 9.82 -12.77 -22.44
C ASP A 59 10.17 -11.57 -21.54
N ALA A 60 9.18 -10.84 -21.04
CA ALA A 60 9.41 -9.70 -20.16
C ALA A 60 10.06 -10.13 -18.84
N GLN A 61 11.10 -9.42 -18.41
CA GLN A 61 11.76 -9.69 -17.15
C GLN A 61 10.84 -9.37 -15.97
N ILE A 62 10.95 -10.16 -14.89
CA ILE A 62 10.18 -9.96 -13.67
C ILE A 62 11.03 -9.10 -12.72
N PRO A 63 10.63 -7.84 -12.44
CA PRO A 63 11.44 -6.93 -11.60
C PRO A 63 11.35 -7.26 -10.10
N TRP A 64 10.22 -7.82 -9.66
CA TRP A 64 9.95 -8.22 -8.28
C TRP A 64 8.91 -9.33 -8.24
N ASN A 65 8.97 -10.20 -7.23
CA ASN A 65 8.06 -11.33 -7.08
C ASN A 65 6.71 -10.93 -6.49
N VAL A 66 5.64 -11.58 -6.93
CA VAL A 66 4.31 -11.51 -6.31
C VAL A 66 3.77 -12.90 -6.09
N GLU A 67 3.33 -13.19 -4.88
CA GLU A 67 2.71 -14.47 -4.51
C GLU A 67 1.34 -14.23 -3.90
N MET A 68 0.41 -15.17 -4.12
CA MET A 68 -0.89 -15.15 -3.47
C MET A 68 -0.79 -15.76 -2.07
N LEU A 69 -1.35 -15.07 -1.08
CA LEU A 69 -1.55 -15.61 0.26
C LEU A 69 -3.04 -15.86 0.49
N ASP A 70 -3.41 -17.13 0.52
CA ASP A 70 -4.75 -17.52 0.95
C ASP A 70 -4.89 -17.28 2.46
N THR A 71 -5.64 -16.23 2.82
CA THR A 71 -5.89 -15.85 4.20
C THR A 71 -6.95 -16.72 4.87
N SER A 72 -7.65 -17.61 4.14
CA SER A 72 -8.61 -18.55 4.72
C SER A 72 -7.96 -19.74 5.42
N ASP A 73 -6.74 -20.12 5.02
CA ASP A 73 -5.93 -21.16 5.66
C ASP A 73 -5.00 -20.57 6.72
N HIS A 74 -5.45 -20.61 7.97
CA HIS A 74 -4.68 -20.10 9.12
C HIS A 74 -3.29 -20.74 9.26
N LYS A 75 -3.16 -22.05 9.02
CA LYS A 75 -1.87 -22.75 9.19
C LYS A 75 -0.86 -22.29 8.15
N ARG A 76 -1.31 -22.20 6.90
CA ARG A 76 -0.48 -21.69 5.80
C ARG A 76 -0.09 -20.24 6.03
N LEU A 77 -1.03 -19.41 6.49
CA LEU A 77 -0.78 -18.01 6.80
C LEU A 77 0.33 -17.83 7.85
N VAL A 78 0.25 -18.55 8.98
CA VAL A 78 1.28 -18.49 10.03
C VAL A 78 2.65 -18.93 9.50
N GLN A 79 2.70 -20.00 8.70
CA GLN A 79 3.94 -20.49 8.10
C GLN A 79 4.55 -19.48 7.12
N VAL A 80 3.75 -18.91 6.22
CA VAL A 80 4.21 -17.93 5.23
C VAL A 80 4.72 -16.68 5.93
N MET A 81 3.95 -16.12 6.86
CA MET A 81 4.35 -14.92 7.61
C MET A 81 5.62 -15.16 8.44
N GLY A 82 5.82 -16.37 8.99
CA GLY A 82 7.06 -16.75 9.67
C GLY A 82 8.27 -16.66 8.73
N LYS A 83 8.15 -17.23 7.52
CA LYS A 83 9.21 -17.16 6.49
C LYS A 83 9.45 -15.73 5.99
N LEU A 84 8.39 -14.93 5.84
CA LEU A 84 8.50 -13.56 5.35
C LEU A 84 9.34 -12.68 6.27
N LYS A 85 9.39 -12.94 7.58
CA LYS A 85 10.26 -12.23 8.52
C LYS A 85 11.75 -12.49 8.29
N GLU A 86 12.09 -13.59 7.62
CA GLU A 86 13.46 -14.00 7.32
C GLU A 86 13.94 -13.50 5.95
N VAL A 87 13.03 -13.04 5.08
CA VAL A 87 13.36 -12.57 3.73
C VAL A 87 14.19 -11.28 3.80
N PRO A 88 15.42 -11.21 3.28
CA PRO A 88 16.17 -9.96 3.25
C PRO A 88 15.52 -8.96 2.29
N GLY A 89 15.16 -7.77 2.76
CA GLY A 89 14.56 -6.71 1.95
C GLY A 89 13.20 -6.25 2.47
N ILE A 90 12.36 -5.76 1.56
CA ILE A 90 11.07 -5.16 1.88
C ILE A 90 9.96 -6.08 1.40
N VAL A 91 9.15 -6.58 2.32
CA VAL A 91 7.96 -7.36 2.02
C VAL A 91 6.76 -6.41 1.99
N LEU A 92 6.13 -6.28 0.84
CA LEU A 92 4.88 -5.52 0.69
C LEU A 92 3.69 -6.49 0.71
N ILE A 93 2.64 -6.16 1.44
CA ILE A 93 1.42 -6.98 1.49
C ILE A 93 0.23 -6.12 1.08
N ASP A 94 -0.42 -6.48 -0.04
CA ASP A 94 -1.71 -5.90 -0.44
C ASP A 94 -2.82 -6.57 0.36
N CYS A 95 -3.42 -5.83 1.30
CA CYS A 95 -4.39 -6.37 2.22
C CYS A 95 -5.83 -6.06 1.77
N PRO A 96 -6.78 -6.99 1.98
CA PRO A 96 -8.19 -6.73 1.76
C PRO A 96 -8.71 -5.67 2.75
N GLY A 97 -9.85 -5.08 2.41
CA GLY A 97 -10.52 -4.06 3.23
C GLY A 97 -11.42 -4.62 4.35
N ASN A 98 -11.07 -5.74 4.98
CA ASN A 98 -11.91 -6.40 5.98
C ASN A 98 -11.25 -6.35 7.38
N LEU A 99 -12.02 -6.01 8.42
CA LEU A 99 -11.55 -6.00 9.82
C LEU A 99 -12.00 -7.21 10.63
N ASN A 100 -13.00 -7.96 10.16
CA ASN A 100 -13.61 -9.05 10.93
C ASN A 100 -12.89 -10.40 10.74
N ASP A 101 -11.86 -10.43 9.89
CA ASP A 101 -11.08 -11.63 9.63
C ASP A 101 -9.95 -11.76 10.65
N ARG A 102 -10.02 -12.81 11.48
CA ARG A 102 -9.00 -13.12 12.49
C ARG A 102 -7.64 -13.41 11.87
N ASN A 103 -7.61 -13.93 10.65
CA ASN A 103 -6.35 -14.24 9.96
C ASN A 103 -5.67 -12.97 9.45
N LEU A 104 -6.44 -11.93 9.07
CA LEU A 104 -5.87 -10.61 8.76
C LEU A 104 -5.24 -9.95 9.97
N ALA A 105 -5.81 -10.15 11.17
CA ALA A 105 -5.21 -9.62 12.41
C ALA A 105 -3.77 -10.13 12.62
N TYR A 106 -3.45 -11.35 12.19
CA TYR A 106 -2.10 -11.90 12.26
C TYR A 106 -1.13 -11.23 11.29
N ILE A 107 -1.61 -10.84 10.10
CA ILE A 107 -0.83 -10.03 9.14
C ILE A 107 -0.56 -8.66 9.77
N TYR A 108 -1.59 -8.02 10.33
CA TYR A 108 -1.47 -6.72 10.99
C TYR A 108 -0.49 -6.74 12.17
N GLN A 109 -0.53 -7.79 13.00
CA GLN A 109 0.40 -8.01 14.11
C GLN A 109 1.86 -8.16 13.68
N SER A 110 2.09 -8.66 12.47
CA SER A 110 3.44 -8.89 11.94
C SER A 110 3.99 -7.71 11.15
N ALA A 111 3.18 -6.68 10.88
CA ALA A 111 3.58 -5.52 10.10
C ALA A 111 4.42 -4.54 10.92
N ASP A 112 5.49 -4.02 10.33
CA ASP A 112 6.27 -2.91 10.88
C ASP A 112 5.61 -1.56 10.56
N THR A 113 4.95 -1.46 9.40
CA THR A 113 4.32 -0.22 8.93
C THR A 113 3.07 -0.52 8.12
N ALA A 114 2.01 0.25 8.34
CA ALA A 114 0.82 0.26 7.53
C ALA A 114 0.75 1.55 6.71
N ILE A 115 0.75 1.38 5.40
CA ILE A 115 0.45 2.42 4.44
C ILE A 115 -1.06 2.42 4.20
N VAL A 116 -1.68 3.58 4.44
CA VAL A 116 -3.13 3.76 4.45
C VAL A 116 -3.50 4.82 3.41
N PRO A 117 -3.91 4.39 2.19
CA PRO A 117 -4.42 5.32 1.19
C PRO A 117 -5.76 5.90 1.63
N ILE A 118 -5.94 7.21 1.45
CA ILE A 118 -7.13 7.94 1.88
C ILE A 118 -7.54 9.00 0.85
N SER A 119 -8.84 9.09 0.56
CA SER A 119 -9.49 10.26 -0.05
C SER A 119 -10.31 11.01 1.01
N PHE A 120 -10.61 12.28 0.76
CA PHE A 120 -11.23 13.17 1.77
C PHE A 120 -12.75 13.29 1.67
N ASP A 121 -13.41 12.37 0.96
CA ASP A 121 -14.85 12.21 1.11
C ASP A 121 -15.19 11.67 2.51
N ALA A 122 -16.31 12.11 3.08
CA ALA A 122 -16.70 11.81 4.46
C ALA A 122 -16.67 10.31 4.78
N ASP A 123 -17.25 9.47 3.91
CA ASP A 123 -17.27 8.02 4.09
C ASP A 123 -15.87 7.41 4.19
N THR A 124 -14.92 7.91 3.40
CA THR A 124 -13.55 7.41 3.41
C THR A 124 -12.78 7.88 4.64
N VAL A 125 -13.01 9.10 5.12
CA VAL A 125 -12.44 9.61 6.37
C VAL A 125 -12.92 8.78 7.55
N ASP A 126 -14.24 8.56 7.67
CA ASP A 126 -14.84 7.75 8.73
C ASP A 126 -14.32 6.31 8.71
N ALA A 127 -14.31 5.69 7.52
CA ALA A 127 -13.77 4.35 7.31
C ALA A 127 -12.30 4.24 7.73
N THR A 128 -11.49 5.25 7.40
CA THR A 128 -10.08 5.28 7.77
C THR A 128 -9.91 5.40 9.28
N GLY A 129 -10.72 6.21 9.96
CA GLY A 129 -10.72 6.31 11.42
C GLY A 129 -11.03 4.97 12.10
N ILE A 130 -12.05 4.24 11.61
CA ILE A 130 -12.40 2.89 12.09
C ILE A 130 -11.25 1.91 11.87
N PHE A 131 -10.66 1.91 10.66
CA PHE A 131 -9.51 1.07 10.34
C PHE A 131 -8.34 1.31 11.28
N VAL A 132 -7.95 2.57 11.46
CA VAL A 132 -6.81 2.93 12.32
C VAL A 132 -7.05 2.52 13.77
N LYS A 133 -8.26 2.72 14.30
CA LYS A 133 -8.62 2.29 15.65
C LYS A 133 -8.51 0.77 15.80
N ALA A 134 -9.00 0.01 14.83
CA ALA A 134 -8.91 -1.45 14.84
C ALA A 134 -7.46 -1.94 14.70
N LEU A 135 -6.69 -1.38 13.77
CA LEU A 135 -5.28 -1.72 13.57
C LEU A 135 -4.47 -1.49 14.84
N LYS A 136 -4.61 -0.31 15.48
CA LYS A 136 -3.89 0.02 16.73
C LYS A 136 -4.24 -0.88 17.92
N SER A 137 -5.40 -1.56 17.89
CA SER A 137 -5.78 -2.51 18.94
C SER A 137 -5.07 -3.86 18.84
N VAL A 138 -4.51 -4.17 17.67
CA VAL A 138 -3.85 -5.46 17.41
C VAL A 138 -2.39 -5.33 16.99
N SER A 139 -1.95 -4.14 16.56
CA SER A 139 -0.62 -3.91 16.00
C SER A 139 0.00 -2.62 16.52
N SER A 140 1.32 -2.64 16.68
CA SER A 140 2.15 -1.46 16.95
C SER A 140 2.79 -0.87 15.68
N ALA A 141 2.32 -1.27 14.49
CA ALA A 141 2.86 -0.79 13.22
C ALA A 141 2.82 0.75 13.13
N GLY A 142 3.88 1.32 12.58
CA GLY A 142 3.88 2.73 12.19
C GLY A 142 2.79 3.01 11.15
N LEU A 143 2.22 4.21 11.17
CA LEU A 143 1.16 4.59 10.23
C LEU A 143 1.69 5.62 9.24
N ILE A 144 1.52 5.34 7.95
CA ILE A 144 1.78 6.31 6.88
C ILE A 144 0.50 6.48 6.07
N PHE A 145 -0.02 7.70 6.02
CA PHE A 145 -1.21 8.04 5.25
C PHE A 145 -0.81 8.62 3.91
N ILE A 146 -1.37 8.07 2.83
CA ILE A 146 -1.20 8.62 1.48
C ILE A 146 -2.52 9.26 1.06
N PRO A 147 -2.62 10.60 1.06
CA PRO A 147 -3.72 11.28 0.42
C PRO A 147 -3.70 10.95 -1.08
N ASN A 148 -4.64 10.13 -1.52
CA ASN A 148 -4.64 9.55 -2.85
C ASN A 148 -5.92 9.89 -3.60
N ARG A 149 -5.82 9.93 -4.93
CA ARG A 149 -6.91 10.28 -5.85
C ARG A 149 -7.49 11.67 -5.57
N ILE A 150 -6.64 12.61 -5.18
CA ILE A 150 -7.09 13.98 -4.88
C ILE A 150 -7.55 14.66 -6.16
N ASN A 151 -8.80 15.11 -6.17
CA ASN A 151 -9.39 15.81 -7.29
C ASN A 151 -8.97 17.29 -7.26
N ALA A 152 -8.28 17.75 -8.32
CA ALA A 152 -7.85 19.14 -8.44
C ALA A 152 -9.01 20.14 -8.64
N ALA A 153 -10.21 19.64 -8.94
CA ALA A 153 -11.43 20.44 -9.04
C ALA A 153 -12.08 20.73 -7.68
N GLU A 154 -11.73 20.01 -6.61
CA GLU A 154 -12.18 20.29 -5.24
C GLU A 154 -11.53 21.59 -4.74
N ARG A 155 -12.26 22.70 -4.88
CA ARG A 155 -11.79 24.05 -4.56
C ARG A 155 -12.71 24.79 -3.59
N LYS A 156 -13.76 24.13 -3.07
CA LYS A 156 -14.64 24.79 -2.11
C LYS A 156 -13.86 25.00 -0.81
N ALA A 157 -13.97 26.19 -0.24
CA ALA A 157 -13.26 26.56 0.98
C ALA A 157 -13.52 25.57 2.13
N GLU A 158 -14.73 25.03 2.22
CA GLU A 158 -15.08 24.03 3.23
C GLU A 158 -14.39 22.67 3.00
N GLU A 159 -14.35 22.19 1.76
CA GLU A 159 -13.66 20.93 1.40
C GLU A 159 -12.15 21.04 1.70
N ILE A 160 -11.55 22.21 1.42
CA ILE A 160 -10.15 22.50 1.73
C ILE A 160 -9.92 22.50 3.24
N ARG A 161 -10.77 23.18 4.02
CA ARG A 161 -10.66 23.22 5.49
C ARG A 161 -10.78 21.83 6.11
N GLN A 162 -11.77 21.05 5.69
CA GLN A 162 -11.98 19.69 6.21
C GLN A 162 -10.80 18.78 5.89
N ARG A 163 -10.23 18.92 4.68
CA ARG A 163 -9.01 18.21 4.29
C ARG A 163 -7.84 18.59 5.19
N GLU A 164 -7.57 19.88 5.38
CA GLU A 164 -6.48 20.37 6.23
C GLU A 164 -6.62 19.87 7.67
N GLN A 165 -7.83 19.92 8.23
CA GLN A 165 -8.13 19.38 9.55
C GLN A 165 -7.86 17.87 9.62
N THR A 166 -8.34 17.12 8.63
CA THR A 166 -8.11 15.66 8.55
C THR A 166 -6.62 15.35 8.49
N ILE A 167 -5.85 16.03 7.64
CA ILE A 167 -4.39 15.89 7.55
C ILE A 167 -3.74 16.19 8.91
N GLY A 168 -4.19 17.25 9.60
CA GLY A 168 -3.72 17.60 10.94
C GLY A 168 -3.93 16.45 11.94
N TYR A 169 -5.13 15.88 12.00
CA TYR A 169 -5.43 14.76 12.90
C TYR A 169 -4.64 13.50 12.56
N LEU A 170 -4.50 13.17 11.28
CA LEU A 170 -3.70 12.03 10.83
C LEU A 170 -2.21 12.21 11.19
N GLY A 171 -1.69 13.45 11.09
CA GLY A 171 -0.33 13.81 11.46
C GLY A 171 -0.01 13.63 12.96
N LEU A 172 -1.02 13.63 13.83
CA LEU A 172 -0.83 13.37 15.26
C LEU A 172 -0.57 11.88 15.57
N ILE A 173 -0.93 10.99 14.65
CA ILE A 173 -0.93 9.54 14.89
C ILE A 173 -0.05 8.76 13.91
N GLY A 174 0.50 9.42 12.90
CA GLY A 174 1.38 8.85 11.87
C GLY A 174 1.89 9.93 10.92
N THR A 175 2.62 9.50 9.89
CA THR A 175 3.18 10.38 8.86
C THR A 175 2.18 10.56 7.72
N VAL A 176 1.94 11.79 7.29
CA VAL A 176 1.11 12.08 6.10
C VAL A 176 2.04 12.46 4.95
N THR A 177 1.94 11.75 3.83
CA THR A 177 2.77 12.03 2.64
C THR A 177 2.24 13.22 1.85
N PRO A 178 3.04 13.78 0.92
CA PRO A 178 2.51 14.62 -0.15
C PRO A 178 1.31 13.99 -0.87
N MET A 179 0.40 14.84 -1.33
CA MET A 179 -0.85 14.41 -1.97
C MET A 179 -0.61 13.87 -3.39
N VAL A 180 -1.24 12.74 -3.71
CA VAL A 180 -1.27 12.16 -5.05
C VAL A 180 -2.58 12.53 -5.74
N ARG A 181 -2.48 13.21 -6.89
CA ARG A 181 -3.64 13.62 -7.69
C ARG A 181 -4.27 12.43 -8.40
N GLN A 182 -5.58 12.51 -8.60
CA GLN A 182 -6.26 11.56 -9.48
C GLN A 182 -5.76 11.73 -10.92
N SER A 183 -5.34 10.63 -11.55
CA SER A 183 -4.89 10.62 -12.94
C SER A 183 -5.30 9.33 -13.65
N VAL A 184 -5.63 9.44 -14.93
CA VAL A 184 -5.95 8.29 -15.79
C VAL A 184 -4.71 7.46 -16.15
N ALA A 185 -3.52 8.07 -16.16
CA ALA A 185 -2.26 7.38 -16.41
C ALA A 185 -1.99 6.28 -15.37
N ILE A 186 -2.47 6.49 -14.14
CA ILE A 186 -2.34 5.55 -13.02
C ILE A 186 -3.16 4.28 -13.24
N LYS A 187 -4.27 4.35 -13.98
CA LYS A 187 -5.14 3.19 -14.24
C LYS A 187 -4.45 2.11 -15.10
N ARG A 188 -3.36 2.47 -15.79
CA ARG A 188 -2.58 1.59 -16.65
C ARG A 188 -1.23 1.25 -16.00
N TYR A 189 -1.23 1.00 -14.69
CA TYR A 189 0.00 0.58 -14.02
C TYR A 189 0.45 -0.79 -14.53
N SER A 190 1.77 -0.96 -14.65
CA SER A 190 2.40 -2.22 -14.99
C SER A 190 3.14 -2.78 -13.78
N THR A 191 3.22 -4.10 -13.71
CA THR A 191 4.04 -4.83 -12.74
C THR A 191 5.29 -5.44 -13.38
N LEU A 192 5.46 -5.32 -14.70
CA LEU A 192 6.61 -5.84 -15.46
C LEU A 192 7.52 -4.73 -15.98
N TYR A 193 6.94 -3.56 -16.28
CA TYR A 193 7.66 -2.44 -16.86
C TYR A 193 7.91 -1.33 -15.82
N PRO A 194 8.98 -0.54 -16.01
CA PRO A 194 9.27 0.63 -15.16
C PRO A 194 8.12 1.64 -15.14
N LEU A 195 8.15 2.52 -14.14
CA LEU A 195 7.20 3.63 -14.05
C LEU A 195 7.38 4.57 -15.25
N GLU A 196 6.27 4.91 -15.91
CA GLU A 196 6.28 5.97 -16.92
C GLU A 196 6.58 7.32 -16.24
N LYS A 197 7.29 8.22 -16.92
CA LYS A 197 7.69 9.53 -16.35
C LYS A 197 6.52 10.32 -15.73
N ASN A 198 5.36 10.32 -16.39
CA ASN A 198 4.13 10.95 -15.92
C ASN A 198 3.54 10.29 -14.66
N GLN A 199 3.80 8.99 -14.43
CA GLN A 199 3.43 8.28 -13.21
C GLN A 199 4.45 8.60 -12.11
N THR A 200 5.75 8.53 -12.42
CA THR A 200 6.82 8.86 -11.47
C THR A 200 6.62 10.24 -10.86
N GLU A 201 6.41 11.28 -11.67
CA GLU A 201 6.20 12.66 -11.18
C GLU A 201 4.99 12.81 -10.25
N LEU A 202 3.99 11.93 -10.34
CA LEU A 202 2.80 11.96 -9.49
C LEU A 202 3.02 11.34 -8.11
N PHE A 203 3.84 10.29 -8.03
CA PHE A 203 4.03 9.50 -6.80
C PHE A 203 5.36 9.72 -6.12
N GLU A 204 6.39 10.13 -6.84
CA GLU A 204 7.76 10.25 -6.34
C GLU A 204 7.86 11.06 -5.03
N PRO A 205 7.20 12.23 -4.87
CA PRO A 205 7.23 12.95 -3.59
C PRO A 205 6.64 12.15 -2.42
N ALA A 206 5.56 11.39 -2.67
CA ALA A 206 4.93 10.55 -1.66
C ALA A 206 5.76 9.31 -1.34
N PHE A 207 6.28 8.62 -2.37
CA PHE A 207 7.07 7.41 -2.23
C PHE A 207 8.45 7.68 -1.63
N ASN A 208 9.10 8.79 -1.97
CA ASN A 208 10.36 9.19 -1.34
C ASN A 208 10.15 9.47 0.15
N LYS A 209 9.05 10.13 0.53
CA LYS A 209 8.71 10.33 1.94
C LYS A 209 8.50 9.01 2.68
N ILE A 210 7.92 8.00 2.03
CA ILE A 210 7.77 6.65 2.60
C ILE A 210 9.14 5.98 2.76
N ILE A 211 10.02 6.06 1.76
CA ILE A 211 11.38 5.49 1.85
C ILE A 211 12.15 6.11 3.03
N GLU A 212 12.06 7.43 3.22
CA GLU A 212 12.65 8.14 4.36
C GLU A 212 12.10 7.62 5.69
N GLU A 213 10.78 7.51 5.83
CA GLU A 213 10.12 7.05 7.06
C GLU A 213 10.44 5.59 7.37
N LEU A 214 10.59 4.77 6.33
CA LEU A 214 11.03 3.38 6.47
C LEU A 214 12.53 3.26 6.82
N ASP A 215 13.29 4.35 6.95
CA ASP A 215 14.74 4.37 7.22
C ASP A 215 15.51 3.36 6.34
N LEU A 216 15.17 3.32 5.05
CA LEU A 216 15.78 2.40 4.10
C LEU A 216 17.15 2.94 3.69
N LYS A 217 18.21 2.28 4.17
CA LYS A 217 19.60 2.59 3.80
C LYS A 217 20.06 1.64 2.70
N LYS A 218 20.73 2.20 1.70
CA LYS A 218 21.42 1.42 0.65
C LYS A 218 22.59 0.64 1.24
#